data_AF-A0A529X019-F1
#
_entry.id   AF-A0A529X019-F1
#
_cell.length_a   1.000
_cell.length_b   1.000
_cell.length_c   1.000
_cell.angle_alpha   90.00
_cell.angle_beta   90.00
_cell.angle_gamma   90.00
#
_symmetry.space_group_name_H-M   'P 1'
#
loop_
_entity.id
_entity.type
_entity.pdbx_description
1 polymer ?
#
loop_
_entity_poly.entity_id
_entity_poly.type
_entity_poly.pdbx_seq_one_letter_code
_entity_poly.pdbx_strand_id
1 'polypeptide(L)'
;MAYLSTPRTINILGYEECRGKSLRVRVEQSSESIKHRYFQDQFVFKAGDAILRFETNLEFPGRGEFDLKRSDESETPYDDDELKSIWISIIPSLLDLDIQTFLLSLSLAFPGGINTIKNVWLVDGRRHHHSSSYVSVINESVDYMVENGFPPEHRIEPDIAVNWVRSQNGIFFGRSDTPASRALNYFTRLFVRTFRNDEISDLVWSVAALEALLVDAGRSSIGQIKSKLEALFKAHERRDWLLQSIEQMYSFRSKMIHGNRQIRSAFRDDEEDDTNRHSEEYDSLRFATGMLIILLQRLVRERTAKYEFELIVKESSCTQA
;
A
#
# COMPACT_ATOMS: atom_id res chain seq x y z
N MET A 1 15.80 -13.63 1.31
CA MET A 1 14.91 -13.39 0.15
C MET A 1 15.50 -14.01 -1.12
N ALA A 2 15.30 -15.31 -1.36
CA ALA A 2 15.77 -15.94 -2.61
C ALA A 2 15.10 -15.35 -3.86
N TYR A 3 13.85 -14.92 -3.75
CA TYR A 3 13.07 -14.34 -4.86
C TYR A 3 13.78 -13.17 -5.55
N LEU A 4 14.34 -12.24 -4.79
CA LEU A 4 14.99 -11.03 -5.34
C LEU A 4 16.46 -11.24 -5.73
N SER A 5 17.00 -12.44 -5.54
CA SER A 5 18.37 -12.77 -5.95
C SER A 5 18.53 -12.87 -7.48
N THR A 6 17.43 -13.14 -8.18
CA THR A 6 17.39 -13.18 -9.64
C THR A 6 16.79 -11.88 -10.16
N PRO A 7 17.42 -11.20 -11.14
CA PRO A 7 16.80 -10.04 -11.77
C PRO A 7 15.42 -10.35 -12.33
N ARG A 8 14.52 -9.38 -12.20
CA ARG A 8 13.15 -9.41 -12.71
C ARG A 8 12.95 -8.29 -13.71
N THR A 9 11.96 -8.46 -14.57
CA THR A 9 11.55 -7.43 -15.52
C THR A 9 10.05 -7.24 -15.35
N ILE A 10 9.62 -6.00 -15.11
CA ILE A 10 8.21 -5.63 -15.07
C ILE A 10 7.93 -4.67 -16.22
N ASN A 11 6.77 -4.81 -16.86
CA ASN A 11 6.35 -3.89 -17.91
C ASN A 11 5.90 -2.56 -17.28
N ILE A 12 6.20 -1.43 -17.91
CA ILE A 12 5.70 -0.13 -17.46
C ILE A 12 4.24 0.01 -17.94
N LEU A 13 3.33 0.33 -17.02
CA LEU A 13 1.90 0.48 -17.29
C LEU A 13 1.35 1.87 -16.93
N GLY A 14 1.97 2.55 -15.96
CA GLY A 14 1.44 3.78 -15.38
C GLY A 14 1.43 4.98 -16.32
N TYR A 15 2.13 4.91 -17.44
CA TYR A 15 2.23 6.01 -18.39
C TYR A 15 2.21 5.51 -19.84
N GLU A 16 1.47 6.21 -20.70
CA GLU A 16 1.18 5.77 -22.06
C GLU A 16 2.42 5.81 -22.95
N GLU A 17 3.21 6.87 -22.86
CA GLU A 17 4.43 7.09 -23.63
C GLU A 17 5.56 6.12 -23.23
N CYS A 18 5.47 5.53 -22.04
CA CYS A 18 6.37 4.47 -21.59
C CYS A 18 5.78 3.06 -21.76
N ARG A 19 4.56 2.93 -22.29
CA ARG A 19 3.87 1.63 -22.38
C ARG A 19 4.65 0.69 -23.30
N GLY A 20 4.86 -0.54 -22.83
CA GLY A 20 5.66 -1.55 -23.53
C GLY A 20 7.17 -1.45 -23.29
N LYS A 21 7.64 -0.41 -22.59
CA LYS A 21 8.98 -0.41 -21.99
C LYS A 21 8.97 -1.24 -20.71
N SER A 22 10.15 -1.54 -20.19
CA SER A 22 10.30 -2.40 -19.03
C SER A 22 11.24 -1.83 -17.97
N LEU A 23 10.89 -2.03 -16.70
CA LEU A 23 11.77 -1.82 -15.56
C LEU A 23 12.43 -3.13 -15.18
N ARG A 24 13.76 -3.16 -15.19
CA ARG A 24 14.55 -4.24 -14.60
C ARG A 24 14.65 -3.99 -13.10
N VAL A 25 14.28 -4.99 -12.31
CA VAL A 25 14.33 -4.95 -10.84
C VAL A 25 15.35 -5.97 -10.35
N ARG A 26 16.26 -5.56 -9.46
CA ARG A 26 17.23 -6.47 -8.83
C ARG A 26 17.52 -6.03 -7.41
N VAL A 27 17.90 -6.98 -6.56
CA VAL A 27 18.48 -6.65 -5.25
C VAL A 27 20.00 -6.69 -5.36
N GLU A 28 20.63 -5.65 -4.83
CA GLU A 28 22.07 -5.57 -4.62
C GLU A 28 22.37 -5.24 -3.16
N GLN A 29 23.58 -5.55 -2.70
CA GLN A 29 24.01 -5.16 -1.36
C GLN A 29 24.64 -3.77 -1.41
N SER A 30 24.26 -2.92 -0.46
CA SER A 30 24.82 -1.59 -0.30
C SER A 30 26.32 -1.67 0.00
N SER A 31 27.15 -1.04 -0.83
CA SER A 31 28.56 -0.85 -0.49
C SER A 31 28.74 0.35 0.43
N GLU A 32 29.86 0.41 1.16
CA GLU A 32 30.23 1.60 1.94
C GLU A 32 30.20 2.89 1.09
N SER A 33 30.65 2.79 -0.16
CA SER A 33 30.63 3.92 -1.09
C SER A 33 29.21 4.38 -1.44
N ILE A 34 28.26 3.45 -1.63
CA ILE A 34 26.86 3.77 -1.91
C ILE A 34 26.19 4.37 -0.68
N LYS A 35 26.38 3.74 0.50
CA LYS A 35 25.88 4.25 1.77
C LYS A 35 26.38 5.67 2.03
N HIS A 36 27.69 5.91 1.92
CA HIS A 36 28.27 7.23 2.13
C HIS A 36 27.79 8.26 1.11
N ARG A 37 27.71 7.89 -0.17
CA ARG A 37 27.35 8.85 -1.23
C ARG A 37 25.87 9.24 -1.23
N TYR A 38 24.97 8.30 -0.92
CA TYR A 38 23.53 8.49 -1.16
C TYR A 38 22.67 8.41 0.10
N PHE A 39 23.15 7.76 1.16
CA PHE A 39 22.39 7.44 2.38
C PHE A 39 23.15 7.83 3.65
N GLN A 40 24.08 8.80 3.59
CA GLN A 40 24.88 9.20 4.76
C GLN A 40 24.04 9.67 5.96
N ASP A 41 22.86 10.21 5.69
CA ASP A 41 21.89 10.74 6.63
C ASP A 41 20.95 9.68 7.22
N GLN A 42 21.00 8.44 6.71
CA GLN A 42 20.10 7.36 7.10
C GLN A 42 20.78 6.46 8.12
N PHE A 43 20.65 6.79 9.41
CA PHE A 43 21.34 6.08 10.50
C PHE A 43 20.96 4.59 10.64
N VAL A 44 19.73 4.24 10.26
CA VAL A 44 19.24 2.85 10.27
C VAL A 44 19.82 2.03 9.12
N PHE A 45 20.34 2.67 8.08
CA PHE A 45 20.87 2.02 6.88
C PHE A 45 22.38 1.85 6.95
N LYS A 46 22.84 0.61 6.74
CA LYS A 46 24.23 0.21 6.85
C LYS A 46 24.73 -0.35 5.51
N ALA A 47 26.05 -0.35 5.34
CA ALA A 47 26.63 -1.14 4.26
C ALA A 47 26.33 -2.63 4.51
N GLY A 48 26.05 -3.36 3.42
CA GLY A 48 25.55 -4.72 3.47
C GLY A 48 24.04 -4.83 3.61
N ASP A 49 23.30 -3.73 3.76
CA ASP A 49 21.84 -3.74 3.66
C ASP A 49 21.41 -3.87 2.19
N ALA A 50 20.24 -4.47 1.97
CA ALA A 50 19.70 -4.69 0.64
C ALA A 50 19.20 -3.38 0.01
N ILE A 51 19.55 -3.18 -1.27
CA ILE A 51 19.03 -2.12 -2.13
C ILE A 51 18.18 -2.78 -3.21
N LEU A 52 16.90 -2.40 -3.28
CA LEU A 52 16.06 -2.74 -4.41
C LEU A 52 16.28 -1.71 -5.53
N ARG A 53 16.94 -2.14 -6.60
CA ARG A 53 17.32 -1.29 -7.73
C ARG A 53 16.37 -1.48 -8.89
N PHE A 54 15.81 -0.37 -9.36
CA PHE A 54 14.98 -0.29 -10.57
C PHE A 54 15.79 0.40 -11.67
N GLU A 55 15.87 -0.22 -12.84
CA GLU A 55 16.65 0.27 -13.97
C GLU A 55 15.81 0.24 -15.23
N THR A 56 15.85 1.31 -16.01
CA THR A 56 15.25 1.38 -17.34
C THR A 56 16.12 2.26 -18.23
N ASN A 57 15.98 2.10 -19.54
CA ASN A 57 16.56 2.99 -20.53
C ASN A 57 15.40 3.65 -21.29
N LEU A 58 15.11 4.90 -20.95
CA LEU A 58 14.07 5.70 -21.59
C LEU A 58 14.74 6.80 -22.40
N GLU A 59 14.53 6.76 -23.70
CA GLU A 59 14.97 7.81 -24.61
C GLU A 59 13.92 8.92 -24.66
N PHE A 60 14.35 10.14 -24.97
CA PHE A 60 13.42 11.22 -25.27
C PHE A 60 12.64 10.84 -26.54
N PRO A 61 11.30 10.76 -26.49
CA PRO A 61 10.52 10.24 -27.61
C PRO A 61 10.42 11.24 -28.78
N GLY A 62 11.00 12.44 -28.64
CA GLY A 62 10.95 13.51 -29.63
C GLY A 62 9.75 14.43 -29.41
N ARG A 63 9.81 15.63 -29.97
CA ARG A 63 8.77 16.67 -29.80
C ARG A 63 7.37 16.20 -30.22
N GLY A 64 7.27 15.39 -31.27
CA GLY A 64 5.97 14.94 -31.80
C GLY A 64 5.22 13.99 -30.87
N GLU A 65 5.94 13.24 -30.03
CA GLU A 65 5.35 12.30 -29.06
C GLU A 65 5.33 12.92 -27.64
N PHE A 66 6.32 13.74 -27.30
CA PHE A 66 6.37 14.53 -26.07
C PHE A 66 5.80 15.94 -26.30
N ASP A 67 4.52 16.01 -26.68
CA ASP A 67 3.84 17.27 -26.89
C ASP A 67 3.11 17.70 -25.60
N LEU A 68 3.68 18.68 -24.90
CA LEU A 68 3.03 19.35 -23.78
C LEU A 68 1.97 20.31 -24.33
N LYS A 69 0.92 19.76 -24.95
CA LYS A 69 -0.16 20.58 -25.52
C LYS A 69 -0.72 21.49 -24.44
N ARG A 70 -0.56 22.79 -24.64
CA ARG A 70 -1.30 23.78 -23.86
C ARG A 70 -2.78 23.68 -24.22
N SER A 71 -3.63 24.00 -23.25
CA SER A 71 -5.09 24.03 -23.43
C SER A 71 -5.55 25.02 -24.52
N ASP A 72 -4.67 25.90 -25.00
CA ASP A 72 -4.94 26.93 -26.00
C ASP A 72 -4.43 26.58 -27.40
N GLU A 73 -3.98 25.34 -27.65
CA GLU A 73 -3.44 24.86 -28.94
C GLU A 73 -2.22 25.64 -29.45
N SER A 74 -1.61 26.51 -28.64
CA SER A 74 -0.37 27.21 -29.02
C SER A 74 0.82 26.25 -28.98
N GLU A 75 1.71 26.34 -29.98
CA GLU A 75 2.97 25.62 -29.96
C GLU A 75 3.77 25.99 -28.70
N THR A 76 4.33 24.98 -28.04
CA THR A 76 5.15 25.23 -26.86
C THR A 76 6.41 26.00 -27.25
N PRO A 77 6.81 27.04 -26.50
CA PRO A 77 7.97 27.87 -26.83
C PRO A 77 9.32 27.18 -26.55
N TYR A 78 9.32 25.91 -26.15
CA TYR A 78 10.51 25.19 -25.71
C TYR A 78 11.32 24.62 -26.87
N ASP A 79 12.63 24.80 -26.86
CA ASP A 79 13.51 24.08 -27.80
C ASP A 79 13.66 22.58 -27.43
N ASP A 80 14.33 21.81 -28.29
CA ASP A 80 14.47 20.36 -28.09
C ASP A 80 15.31 20.00 -26.85
N ASP A 81 16.28 20.83 -26.48
CA ASP A 81 17.11 20.61 -25.29
C ASP A 81 16.30 20.89 -24.02
N GLU A 82 15.47 21.93 -24.03
CA GLU A 82 14.51 22.24 -22.97
C GLU A 82 13.47 21.12 -22.81
N LEU A 83 12.87 20.64 -23.90
CA LEU A 83 11.92 19.52 -23.87
C LEU A 83 12.56 18.24 -23.34
N LYS A 84 13.80 17.94 -23.73
CA LYS A 84 14.56 16.80 -23.22
C LYS A 84 14.86 16.94 -21.72
N SER A 85 15.19 18.14 -21.26
CA SER A 85 15.38 18.44 -19.84
C SER A 85 14.09 18.23 -19.04
N ILE A 86 12.95 18.71 -19.57
CA ILE A 86 11.64 18.50 -18.96
C ILE A 86 11.30 17.00 -18.92
N TRP A 87 11.48 16.27 -20.02
CA TRP A 87 11.29 14.82 -20.08
C TRP A 87 12.08 14.10 -18.97
N ILE A 88 13.38 14.39 -18.86
CA ILE A 88 14.23 13.85 -17.79
C ILE A 88 13.67 14.15 -16.40
N SER A 89 13.17 15.36 -16.19
CA SER A 89 12.65 15.80 -14.90
C SER A 89 11.37 15.07 -14.48
N ILE A 90 10.54 14.64 -15.44
CA ILE A 90 9.25 13.99 -15.17
C ILE A 90 9.35 12.46 -15.08
N ILE A 91 10.36 11.82 -15.71
CA ILE A 91 10.54 10.36 -15.72
C ILE A 91 10.31 9.72 -14.34
N PRO A 92 10.89 10.24 -13.25
CA PRO A 92 10.66 9.68 -11.92
C PRO A 92 9.18 9.63 -11.54
N SER A 93 8.41 10.69 -11.80
CA SER A 93 6.96 10.73 -11.56
C SER A 93 6.22 9.71 -12.42
N LEU A 94 6.65 9.51 -13.68
CA LEU A 94 6.03 8.55 -14.60
C LEU A 94 6.21 7.10 -14.13
N LEU A 95 7.38 6.79 -13.58
CA LEU A 95 7.74 5.44 -13.12
C LEU A 95 7.29 5.16 -11.68
N ASP A 96 6.98 6.19 -10.91
CA ASP A 96 6.63 6.11 -9.49
C ASP A 96 5.45 5.17 -9.24
N LEU A 97 4.41 5.22 -10.09
CA LEU A 97 3.24 4.36 -9.99
C LEU A 97 3.61 2.87 -10.12
N ASP A 98 4.42 2.51 -11.13
CA ASP A 98 4.86 1.12 -11.34
C ASP A 98 5.76 0.62 -10.20
N ILE A 99 6.67 1.48 -9.70
CA ILE A 99 7.58 1.16 -8.60
C ILE A 99 6.79 0.96 -7.30
N GLN A 100 5.91 1.89 -6.94
CA GLN A 100 5.10 1.78 -5.73
C GLN A 100 4.15 0.59 -5.80
N THR A 101 3.55 0.31 -6.96
CA THR A 101 2.71 -0.89 -7.15
C THR A 101 3.52 -2.16 -6.93
N PHE A 102 4.76 -2.20 -7.43
CA PHE A 102 5.65 -3.34 -7.19
C PHE A 102 6.01 -3.48 -5.72
N LEU A 103 6.37 -2.40 -5.03
CA LEU A 103 6.66 -2.40 -3.59
C LEU A 103 5.46 -2.86 -2.76
N LEU A 104 4.27 -2.34 -3.04
CA LEU A 104 3.01 -2.79 -2.41
C LEU A 104 2.78 -4.28 -2.62
N SER A 105 3.00 -4.77 -3.83
CA SER A 105 2.87 -6.21 -4.14
C SER A 105 3.84 -7.05 -3.31
N LEU A 106 5.07 -6.58 -3.13
CA LEU A 106 6.03 -7.25 -2.27
C LEU A 106 5.65 -7.18 -0.80
N SER A 107 5.04 -6.09 -0.32
CA SER A 107 4.51 -6.00 1.06
C SER A 107 3.37 -6.99 1.31
N LEU A 108 2.60 -7.36 0.28
CA LEU A 108 1.62 -8.45 0.38
C LEU A 108 2.28 -9.83 0.35
N ALA A 109 3.37 -10.01 -0.39
CA ALA A 109 4.10 -11.28 -0.44
C ALA A 109 4.96 -11.54 0.82
N PHE A 110 5.53 -10.46 1.37
CA PHE A 110 6.43 -10.45 2.51
C PHE A 110 5.97 -9.41 3.54
N PRO A 111 4.80 -9.61 4.18
CA PRO A 111 4.31 -8.68 5.19
C PRO A 111 5.33 -8.55 6.33
N GLY A 112 5.72 -7.32 6.66
CA GLY A 112 6.79 -7.05 7.64
C GLY A 112 8.22 -7.22 7.12
N GLY A 113 8.42 -7.87 5.98
CA GLY A 113 9.74 -8.24 5.46
C GLY A 113 10.47 -7.15 4.69
N ILE A 114 9.76 -6.09 4.28
CA ILE A 114 10.32 -4.97 3.51
C ILE A 114 9.97 -3.68 4.23
N ASN A 115 11.01 -2.94 4.62
CA ASN A 115 10.87 -1.59 5.13
C ASN A 115 11.61 -0.62 4.21
N THR A 116 10.87 0.14 3.40
CA THR A 116 11.46 1.19 2.59
C THR A 116 11.74 2.40 3.47
N ILE A 117 12.97 2.91 3.40
CA ILE A 117 13.39 4.07 4.21
C ILE A 117 13.59 5.32 3.36
N LYS A 118 14.12 5.15 2.14
CA LYS A 118 14.53 6.23 1.25
C LYS A 118 14.64 5.71 -0.17
N ASN A 119 14.24 6.52 -1.15
CA ASN A 119 14.48 6.27 -2.56
C ASN A 119 15.44 7.33 -3.12
N VAL A 120 16.38 6.88 -3.94
CA VAL A 120 17.36 7.74 -4.62
C VAL A 120 17.20 7.55 -6.11
N TRP A 121 16.88 8.64 -6.81
CA TRP A 121 16.77 8.64 -8.26
C TRP A 121 18.09 9.04 -8.88
N LEU A 122 18.56 8.28 -9.86
CA LEU A 122 19.76 8.58 -10.64
C LEU A 122 19.38 8.73 -12.11
N VAL A 123 19.78 9.83 -12.75
CA VAL A 123 19.71 10.02 -14.21
C VAL A 123 21.13 10.26 -14.70
N ASP A 124 21.58 9.47 -15.67
CA ASP A 124 22.94 9.50 -16.21
C ASP A 124 24.02 9.44 -15.11
N GLY A 125 23.77 8.64 -14.07
CA GLY A 125 24.65 8.45 -12.91
C GLY A 125 24.68 9.63 -11.92
N ARG A 126 23.90 10.69 -12.16
CA ARG A 126 23.76 11.86 -11.28
C ARG A 126 22.49 11.78 -10.45
N ARG A 127 22.55 12.24 -9.21
CA ARG A 127 21.38 12.24 -8.31
C ARG A 127 20.34 13.24 -8.80
N HIS A 128 19.09 12.77 -8.91
CA HIS A 128 17.94 13.57 -9.27
C HIS A 128 17.23 14.10 -8.02
N HIS A 129 16.64 15.30 -8.12
CA HIS A 129 16.00 16.00 -7.01
C HIS A 129 14.72 15.29 -6.50
N HIS A 130 14.13 14.41 -7.31
CA HIS A 130 12.93 13.62 -6.98
C HIS A 130 13.16 12.51 -5.93
N SER A 131 14.36 12.41 -5.36
CA SER A 131 14.68 11.49 -4.27
C SER A 131 13.80 11.81 -3.05
N SER A 132 13.13 10.80 -2.50
CA SER A 132 12.11 10.97 -1.45
C SER A 132 12.17 9.84 -0.41
N SER A 133 11.16 9.69 0.43
CA SER A 133 11.05 8.58 1.40
C SER A 133 9.73 7.86 1.22
N TYR A 134 9.76 6.60 0.77
CA TYR A 134 8.55 5.78 0.79
C TYR A 134 8.33 5.27 2.21
N VAL A 135 7.36 5.83 2.90
CA VAL A 135 7.03 5.49 4.30
C VAL A 135 5.70 4.75 4.34
N SER A 136 5.59 3.75 5.21
CA SER A 136 4.35 3.02 5.44
C SER A 136 4.29 2.43 6.86
N VAL A 137 3.08 2.29 7.38
CA VAL A 137 2.75 1.76 8.73
C VAL A 137 2.56 0.25 8.74
N ILE A 138 2.79 -0.39 7.60
CA ILE A 138 2.53 -1.82 7.39
C ILE A 138 3.30 -2.69 8.38
N ASN A 139 4.58 -2.39 8.62
CA ASN A 139 5.41 -3.26 9.47
C ASN A 139 4.93 -3.26 10.93
N GLU A 140 4.67 -2.08 11.50
CA GLU A 140 4.09 -1.94 12.84
C GLU A 140 2.75 -2.67 12.98
N SER A 141 1.95 -2.64 11.92
CA SER A 141 0.64 -3.31 11.86
C SER A 141 0.80 -4.83 11.78
N VAL A 142 1.76 -5.33 11.01
CA VAL A 142 2.09 -6.76 10.92
C VAL A 142 2.59 -7.28 12.26
N ASP A 143 3.52 -6.57 12.89
CA ASP A 143 4.07 -6.95 14.20
C ASP A 143 2.96 -7.02 15.25
N TYR A 144 2.07 -6.01 15.30
CA TYR A 144 0.91 -6.01 16.19
C TYR A 144 0.00 -7.23 15.97
N MET A 145 -0.25 -7.61 14.71
CA MET A 145 -1.06 -8.79 14.41
C MET A 145 -0.36 -10.09 14.84
N VAL A 146 0.95 -10.20 14.65
CA VAL A 146 1.76 -11.35 15.11
C VAL A 146 1.72 -11.46 16.63
N GLU A 147 1.97 -10.37 17.35
CA GLU A 147 1.95 -10.31 18.82
C GLU A 147 0.61 -10.73 19.42
N ASN A 148 -0.49 -10.47 18.70
CA ASN A 148 -1.84 -10.84 19.13
C ASN A 148 -2.31 -12.22 18.64
N GLY A 149 -1.42 -12.99 17.99
CA GLY A 149 -1.70 -14.35 17.54
C GLY A 149 -2.46 -14.44 16.22
N PHE A 150 -2.50 -13.37 15.43
CA PHE A 150 -3.06 -13.35 14.06
C PHE A 150 -1.98 -13.05 13.01
N PRO A 151 -0.92 -13.86 12.90
CA PRO A 151 0.15 -13.58 11.95
C PRO A 151 -0.37 -13.60 10.49
N PRO A 152 0.02 -12.64 9.65
CA PRO A 152 -0.18 -12.73 8.21
C PRO A 152 0.45 -13.98 7.61
N GLU A 153 -0.09 -14.45 6.49
CA GLU A 153 0.41 -15.68 5.87
C GLU A 153 1.73 -15.44 5.15
N HIS A 154 2.78 -16.21 5.48
CA HIS A 154 4.10 -16.06 4.87
C HIS A 154 4.30 -16.85 3.56
N ARG A 155 3.23 -17.28 2.88
CA ARG A 155 3.29 -18.28 1.80
C ARG A 155 2.83 -17.79 0.43
N ILE A 156 2.87 -16.48 0.17
CA ILE A 156 2.53 -15.96 -1.15
C ILE A 156 3.82 -15.84 -1.96
N GLU A 157 3.88 -16.57 -3.08
CA GLU A 157 4.94 -16.38 -4.06
C GLU A 157 4.88 -14.95 -4.60
N PRO A 158 5.98 -14.19 -4.61
CA PRO A 158 5.90 -12.77 -4.96
C PRO A 158 5.49 -12.52 -6.41
N ASP A 159 5.81 -13.41 -7.35
CA ASP A 159 5.32 -13.33 -8.72
C ASP A 159 3.78 -13.40 -8.76
N ILE A 160 3.15 -14.23 -7.90
CA ILE A 160 1.70 -14.31 -7.79
C ILE A 160 1.13 -12.99 -7.25
N ALA A 161 1.73 -12.41 -6.21
CA ALA A 161 1.29 -11.13 -5.66
C ALA A 161 1.41 -9.99 -6.68
N VAL A 162 2.58 -9.88 -7.34
CA VAL A 162 2.85 -8.85 -8.36
C VAL A 162 1.86 -8.96 -9.52
N ASN A 163 1.65 -10.17 -10.05
CA ASN A 163 0.71 -10.37 -11.15
C ASN A 163 -0.74 -10.10 -10.72
N TRP A 164 -1.14 -10.54 -9.53
CA TRP A 164 -2.50 -10.33 -9.03
C TRP A 164 -2.80 -8.84 -8.82
N VAL A 165 -1.92 -8.09 -8.13
CA VAL A 165 -2.09 -6.65 -7.89
C VAL A 165 -2.17 -5.90 -9.22
N ARG A 166 -1.28 -6.21 -10.17
CA ARG A 166 -1.24 -5.53 -11.47
C ARG A 166 -2.41 -5.88 -12.38
N SER A 167 -3.10 -7.00 -12.13
CA SER A 167 -4.34 -7.35 -12.83
C SER A 167 -5.57 -6.59 -12.34
N GLN A 168 -5.48 -5.91 -11.19
CA GLN A 168 -6.58 -5.09 -10.67
C GLN A 168 -6.62 -3.75 -11.41
N ASN A 169 -7.79 -3.39 -11.94
CA ASN A 169 -7.93 -2.22 -12.81
C ASN A 169 -7.79 -0.86 -12.12
N GLY A 170 -8.05 -0.79 -10.81
CA GLY A 170 -8.07 0.46 -10.05
C GLY A 170 -6.77 1.25 -10.03
N ILE A 171 -5.62 0.57 -9.99
CA ILE A 171 -4.32 1.24 -9.78
C ILE A 171 -3.86 1.95 -11.06
N PHE A 172 -3.93 1.28 -12.21
CA PHE A 172 -3.39 1.82 -13.46
C PHE A 172 -4.44 2.53 -14.33
N PHE A 173 -5.72 2.16 -14.23
CA PHE A 173 -6.78 2.73 -15.07
C PHE A 173 -7.69 3.70 -14.31
N GLY A 174 -7.41 3.95 -13.02
CA GLY A 174 -8.14 4.91 -12.18
C GLY A 174 -9.59 4.55 -11.89
N ARG A 175 -10.08 3.38 -12.33
CA ARG A 175 -11.44 2.90 -12.10
C ARG A 175 -11.39 1.53 -11.44
N SER A 176 -12.07 1.40 -10.30
CA SER A 176 -12.20 0.15 -9.55
C SER A 176 -13.62 -0.39 -9.67
N ASP A 177 -13.80 -1.51 -10.37
CA ASP A 177 -15.10 -2.18 -10.50
C ASP A 177 -15.27 -3.35 -9.52
N THR A 178 -14.19 -3.96 -9.06
CA THR A 178 -14.23 -5.05 -8.08
C THR A 178 -14.02 -4.58 -6.63
N PRO A 179 -14.54 -5.32 -5.63
CA PRO A 179 -14.19 -5.14 -4.22
C PRO A 179 -12.68 -5.09 -3.95
N ALA A 180 -11.92 -6.05 -4.48
CA ALA A 180 -10.47 -6.10 -4.33
C ALA A 180 -9.77 -4.87 -4.91
N SER A 181 -10.17 -4.44 -6.11
CA SER A 181 -9.58 -3.26 -6.73
C SER A 181 -9.87 -1.99 -5.92
N ARG A 182 -11.08 -1.82 -5.39
CA ARG A 182 -11.41 -0.67 -4.53
C ARG A 182 -10.58 -0.70 -3.25
N ALA A 183 -10.47 -1.85 -2.62
CA ALA A 183 -9.67 -2.03 -1.41
C ALA A 183 -8.19 -1.73 -1.65
N LEU A 184 -7.63 -2.16 -2.77
CA LEU A 184 -6.25 -1.81 -3.15
C LEU A 184 -6.06 -0.31 -3.38
N ASN A 185 -7.01 0.36 -4.01
CA ASN A 185 -6.91 1.82 -4.19
C ASN A 185 -6.91 2.56 -2.85
N TYR A 186 -7.69 2.11 -1.87
CA TYR A 186 -7.58 2.63 -0.51
C TYR A 186 -6.24 2.25 0.14
N PHE A 187 -5.78 1.02 -0.04
CA PHE A 187 -4.51 0.53 0.49
C PHE A 187 -3.30 1.31 -0.04
N THR A 188 -3.32 1.75 -1.31
CA THR A 188 -2.25 2.61 -1.86
C THR A 188 -2.10 3.94 -1.12
N ARG A 189 -3.14 4.42 -0.41
CA ARG A 189 -3.04 5.65 0.41
C ARG A 189 -2.15 5.48 1.66
N LEU A 190 -1.87 4.24 2.05
CA LEU A 190 -0.96 3.90 3.17
C LEU A 190 0.52 3.89 2.74
N PHE A 191 0.81 4.21 1.48
CA PHE A 191 2.16 4.36 0.93
C PHE A 191 2.35 5.82 0.51
N VAL A 192 3.20 6.54 1.24
CA VAL A 192 3.39 7.99 1.04
C VAL A 192 4.86 8.31 0.79
N ARG A 193 5.10 9.43 0.09
CA ARG A 193 6.43 9.78 -0.46
C ARG A 193 7.29 10.68 0.40
N THR A 194 6.72 11.36 1.39
CA THR A 194 7.45 12.45 2.06
C THR A 194 7.18 12.47 3.54
N PHE A 195 5.91 12.60 3.91
CA PHE A 195 5.47 12.61 5.30
C PHE A 195 4.42 11.53 5.46
N ARG A 196 4.50 10.79 6.58
CA ARG A 196 3.44 9.88 7.01
C ARG A 196 2.13 10.68 7.01
N ASN A 197 1.02 10.06 6.59
CA ASN A 197 -0.27 10.64 6.93
C ASN A 197 -0.41 10.66 8.46
N ASP A 198 -1.30 11.49 8.99
CA ASP A 198 -1.72 11.26 10.38
C ASP A 198 -2.38 9.87 10.51
N GLU A 199 -2.26 9.29 11.70
CA GLU A 199 -2.75 7.95 12.03
C GLU A 199 -4.25 7.81 11.78
N ILE A 200 -4.99 8.92 11.92
CA ILE A 200 -6.43 9.00 11.69
C ILE A 200 -6.76 8.77 10.21
N SER A 201 -6.05 9.44 9.30
CA SER A 201 -6.20 9.30 7.86
C SER A 201 -5.87 7.88 7.42
N ASP A 202 -4.78 7.31 7.92
CA ASP A 202 -4.42 5.91 7.64
C ASP A 202 -5.48 4.92 8.16
N LEU A 203 -6.07 5.19 9.34
CA LEU A 203 -7.16 4.39 9.88
C LEU A 203 -8.41 4.50 9.00
N VAL A 204 -8.78 5.71 8.57
CA VAL A 204 -9.93 5.93 7.69
C VAL A 204 -9.77 5.18 6.38
N TRP A 205 -8.59 5.24 5.75
CA TRP A 205 -8.33 4.50 4.51
C TRP A 205 -8.35 2.99 4.72
N SER A 206 -7.76 2.50 5.81
CA SER A 206 -7.77 1.07 6.15
C SER A 206 -9.18 0.55 6.39
N VAL A 207 -10.00 1.28 7.14
CA VAL A 207 -11.42 0.93 7.36
C VAL A 207 -12.21 0.96 6.06
N ALA A 208 -12.03 1.98 5.22
CA ALA A 208 -12.69 2.05 3.92
C ALA A 208 -12.31 0.87 3.01
N ALA A 209 -11.06 0.40 3.08
CA ALA A 209 -10.62 -0.79 2.37
C ALA A 209 -11.30 -2.07 2.91
N LEU A 210 -11.41 -2.23 4.23
CA LEU A 210 -12.14 -3.34 4.85
C LEU A 210 -13.62 -3.33 4.45
N GLU A 211 -14.26 -2.15 4.46
CA GLU A 211 -15.63 -1.99 4.00
C GLU A 211 -15.77 -2.35 2.52
N ALA A 212 -14.85 -1.93 1.67
CA ALA A 212 -14.87 -2.28 0.26
C ALA A 212 -14.82 -3.79 -0.01
N LEU A 213 -14.16 -4.57 0.86
CA LEU A 213 -14.05 -6.03 0.77
C LEU A 213 -15.25 -6.78 1.37
N LEU A 214 -15.82 -6.27 2.46
CA LEU A 214 -16.72 -7.03 3.31
C LEU A 214 -18.13 -6.45 3.42
N VAL A 215 -18.38 -5.21 3.02
CA VAL A 215 -19.68 -4.56 3.24
C VAL A 215 -20.46 -4.47 1.93
N ASP A 216 -21.66 -5.05 1.95
CA ASP A 216 -22.65 -4.85 0.89
C ASP A 216 -23.52 -3.62 1.19
N ALA A 217 -24.04 -2.97 0.15
CA ALA A 217 -24.85 -1.76 0.28
C ALA A 217 -26.13 -2.00 1.11
N GLY A 218 -26.56 -0.98 1.88
CA GLY A 218 -27.88 -0.95 2.54
C GLY A 218 -27.98 -1.66 3.88
N ARG A 219 -26.86 -2.08 4.50
CA ARG A 219 -26.84 -2.67 5.85
C ARG A 219 -25.73 -2.05 6.71
N SER A 220 -25.80 -2.25 8.03
CA SER A 220 -24.79 -1.77 8.98
C SER A 220 -23.39 -2.34 8.68
N SER A 221 -22.41 -1.48 8.40
CA SER A 221 -21.02 -1.88 8.08
C SER A 221 -20.39 -2.76 9.17
N ILE A 222 -20.49 -2.33 10.43
CA ILE A 222 -19.88 -3.04 11.57
C ILE A 222 -20.46 -4.45 11.74
N GLY A 223 -21.78 -4.61 11.59
CA GLY A 223 -22.44 -5.91 11.71
C GLY A 223 -22.00 -6.88 10.60
N GLN A 224 -21.88 -6.38 9.37
CA GLN A 224 -21.39 -7.18 8.24
C GLN A 224 -19.93 -7.58 8.42
N ILE A 225 -19.06 -6.66 8.83
CA ILE A 225 -17.65 -6.96 9.04
C ILE A 225 -17.45 -7.98 10.16
N LYS A 226 -18.13 -7.81 11.30
CA LYS A 226 -18.08 -8.81 12.38
C LYS A 226 -18.51 -10.19 11.92
N SER A 227 -19.71 -10.31 11.36
CA SER A 227 -20.26 -11.61 10.94
C SER A 227 -19.44 -12.28 9.84
N LYS A 228 -18.91 -11.52 8.88
CA LYS A 228 -18.07 -12.04 7.79
C LYS A 228 -16.68 -12.42 8.26
N LEU A 229 -16.02 -11.61 9.11
CA LEU A 229 -14.73 -11.98 9.70
C LEU A 229 -14.87 -13.18 10.64
N GLU A 230 -15.94 -13.22 11.43
CA GLU A 230 -16.29 -14.37 12.26
C GLU A 230 -16.47 -15.65 11.44
N ALA A 231 -17.11 -15.56 10.27
CA ALA A 231 -17.23 -16.68 9.35
C ALA A 231 -15.88 -17.10 8.76
N LEU A 232 -15.05 -16.13 8.33
CA LEU A 232 -13.73 -16.40 7.74
C LEU A 232 -12.74 -17.04 8.73
N PHE A 233 -12.84 -16.68 10.02
CA PHE A 233 -11.92 -17.08 11.08
C PHE A 233 -12.60 -17.90 12.19
N LYS A 234 -13.70 -18.60 11.87
CA LYS A 234 -14.54 -19.33 12.84
C LYS A 234 -13.77 -20.31 13.72
N ALA A 235 -12.75 -20.95 13.16
CA ALA A 235 -11.92 -21.96 13.83
C ALA A 235 -10.66 -21.39 14.50
N HIS A 236 -10.45 -20.07 14.46
CA HIS A 236 -9.26 -19.44 15.01
C HIS A 236 -9.37 -19.30 16.54
N GLU A 237 -8.30 -19.63 17.27
CA GLU A 237 -8.31 -19.66 18.75
C GLU A 237 -8.50 -18.27 19.38
N ARG A 238 -8.07 -17.21 18.67
CA ARG A 238 -8.16 -15.81 19.10
C ARG A 238 -9.43 -15.10 18.59
N ARG A 239 -10.50 -15.82 18.24
CA ARG A 239 -11.75 -15.24 17.69
C ARG A 239 -12.36 -14.14 18.58
N ASP A 240 -12.36 -14.31 19.89
CA ASP A 240 -12.95 -13.32 20.80
C ASP A 240 -12.18 -11.99 20.78
N TRP A 241 -10.85 -12.07 20.73
CA TRP A 241 -9.99 -10.89 20.54
C TRP A 241 -10.32 -10.19 19.23
N LEU A 242 -10.43 -10.95 18.13
CA LEU A 242 -10.78 -10.40 16.81
C LEU A 242 -12.08 -9.59 16.86
N LEU A 243 -13.13 -10.13 17.49
CA LEU A 243 -14.43 -9.47 17.61
C LEU A 243 -14.34 -8.19 18.46
N GLN A 244 -13.59 -8.23 19.56
CA GLN A 244 -13.35 -7.05 20.42
C GLN A 244 -12.55 -5.97 19.68
N SER A 245 -11.50 -6.32 18.95
CA SER A 245 -10.70 -5.36 18.17
C SER A 245 -11.52 -4.70 17.05
N ILE A 246 -12.44 -5.43 16.40
CA ILE A 246 -13.37 -4.84 15.43
C ILE A 246 -14.27 -3.79 16.10
N GLU A 247 -14.80 -4.09 17.30
CA GLU A 247 -15.62 -3.15 18.06
C GLU A 247 -14.87 -1.89 18.42
N GLN A 248 -13.65 -2.04 18.95
CA GLN A 248 -12.78 -0.93 19.35
C GLN A 248 -12.45 -0.05 18.14
N MET A 249 -11.95 -0.64 17.06
CA MET A 249 -11.61 0.06 15.83
C MET A 249 -12.81 0.86 15.26
N TYR A 250 -13.99 0.24 15.17
CA TYR A 250 -15.18 0.92 14.66
C TYR A 250 -15.70 2.01 15.60
N SER A 251 -15.67 1.76 16.90
CA SER A 251 -16.06 2.73 17.93
C SER A 251 -15.16 3.96 17.86
N PHE A 252 -13.85 3.76 17.75
CA PHE A 252 -12.88 4.83 17.56
C PHE A 252 -13.17 5.63 16.29
N ARG A 253 -13.24 4.98 15.12
CA ARG A 253 -13.53 5.64 13.83
C ARG A 253 -14.84 6.41 13.85
N SER A 254 -15.88 5.85 14.47
CA SER A 254 -17.19 6.49 14.59
C SER A 254 -17.12 7.75 15.47
N LYS A 255 -16.51 7.66 16.66
CA LYS A 255 -16.34 8.82 17.54
C LYS A 255 -15.57 9.95 16.85
N MET A 256 -14.54 9.60 16.07
CA MET A 256 -13.75 10.56 15.30
C MET A 256 -14.56 11.29 14.24
N ILE A 257 -15.25 10.56 13.37
CA ILE A 257 -16.00 11.16 12.26
C ILE A 257 -17.20 11.98 12.74
N HIS A 258 -17.80 11.61 13.86
CA HIS A 258 -18.92 12.36 14.44
C HIS A 258 -18.49 13.49 15.38
N GLY A 259 -17.18 13.72 15.56
CA GLY A 259 -16.67 14.79 16.43
C GLY A 259 -16.87 14.52 17.94
N ASN A 260 -17.18 13.28 18.31
CA ASN A 260 -17.36 12.85 19.70
C ASN A 260 -16.03 12.47 20.38
N ARG A 261 -14.90 12.74 19.73
CA ARG A 261 -13.55 12.57 20.27
C ARG A 261 -12.77 13.87 20.08
N GLN A 262 -12.10 14.31 21.14
CA GLN A 262 -11.17 15.44 21.04
C GLN A 262 -9.93 15.00 20.27
N ILE A 263 -9.61 15.73 19.21
CA ILE A 263 -8.42 15.51 18.38
C ILE A 263 -7.36 16.52 18.81
N ARG A 264 -6.10 16.10 18.82
CA ARG A 264 -4.98 17.00 19.10
C ARG A 264 -4.85 18.04 18.00
N SER A 265 -4.37 19.23 18.38
CA SER A 265 -3.95 20.21 17.38
C SER A 265 -2.70 19.70 16.66
N ALA A 266 -2.67 19.83 15.33
CA ALA A 266 -1.48 19.53 14.52
C ALA A 266 -0.26 20.40 14.90
N PHE A 267 -0.45 21.46 15.69
CA PHE A 267 0.62 22.36 16.15
C PHE A 267 1.15 22.04 17.57
N ARG A 268 0.58 21.04 18.26
CA ARG A 268 0.96 20.66 19.64
C ARG A 268 1.15 19.15 19.75
N ASP A 269 1.98 18.61 18.86
CA ASP A 269 2.21 17.16 18.74
C ASP A 269 2.91 16.57 19.99
N ASP A 270 3.72 17.38 20.65
CA ASP A 270 4.55 17.02 21.80
C ASP A 270 3.83 17.04 23.16
N GLU A 271 2.56 17.45 23.23
CA GLU A 271 1.86 17.71 24.49
C GLU A 271 0.79 16.66 24.88
N GLU A 272 0.98 15.39 24.48
CA GLU A 272 0.04 14.31 24.79
C GLU A 272 0.30 13.71 26.19
N ASP A 273 -0.50 14.12 27.19
CA ASP A 273 -0.42 13.55 28.55
C ASP A 273 -1.24 12.25 28.72
N ASP A 274 -2.19 11.94 27.82
CA ASP A 274 -3.07 10.76 27.95
C ASP A 274 -2.57 9.56 27.14
N THR A 275 -1.72 8.76 27.78
CA THR A 275 -1.19 7.50 27.23
C THR A 275 -2.26 6.49 26.79
N ASN A 276 -3.46 6.49 27.40
CA ASN A 276 -4.54 5.58 27.01
C ASN A 276 -5.19 6.01 25.69
N ARG A 277 -5.27 7.32 25.44
CA ARG A 277 -5.82 7.84 24.18
C ARG A 277 -4.96 7.42 23.00
N HIS A 278 -3.65 7.55 23.17
CA HIS A 278 -2.64 7.19 22.18
C HIS A 278 -2.69 5.69 21.85
N SER A 279 -2.83 4.81 22.85
CA SER A 279 -2.90 3.37 22.61
C SER A 279 -4.13 2.93 21.83
N GLU A 280 -5.33 3.46 22.13
CA GLU A 280 -6.56 3.08 21.41
C GLU A 280 -6.51 3.45 19.91
N GLU A 281 -5.95 4.62 19.59
CA GLU A 281 -5.78 5.09 18.22
C GLU A 281 -4.81 4.21 17.43
N TYR A 282 -3.61 4.01 17.98
CA TYR A 282 -2.58 3.20 17.35
C TYR A 282 -3.00 1.74 17.22
N ASP A 283 -3.65 1.17 18.23
CA ASP A 283 -4.15 -0.21 18.18
C ASP A 283 -5.24 -0.37 17.12
N SER A 284 -6.16 0.60 17.02
CA SER A 284 -7.21 0.60 16.00
C SER A 284 -6.62 0.66 14.59
N LEU A 285 -5.63 1.53 14.36
CA LEU A 285 -4.93 1.64 13.08
C LEU A 285 -4.17 0.35 12.73
N ARG A 286 -3.36 -0.16 13.67
CA ARG A 286 -2.55 -1.37 13.47
C ARG A 286 -3.42 -2.59 13.22
N PHE A 287 -4.52 -2.74 13.96
CA PHE A 287 -5.52 -3.77 13.72
C PHE A 287 -6.16 -3.64 12.33
N ALA A 288 -6.66 -2.44 11.97
CA ALA A 288 -7.33 -2.22 10.68
C ALA A 288 -6.41 -2.56 9.50
N THR A 289 -5.19 -2.04 9.53
CA THR A 289 -4.17 -2.24 8.48
C THR A 289 -3.72 -3.70 8.42
N GLY A 290 -3.44 -4.30 9.58
CA GLY A 290 -3.02 -5.68 9.68
C GLY A 290 -4.09 -6.66 9.18
N MET A 291 -5.35 -6.46 9.56
CA MET A 291 -6.47 -7.24 9.06
C MET A 291 -6.67 -7.07 7.55
N LEU A 292 -6.53 -5.84 7.04
CA LEU A 292 -6.60 -5.57 5.61
C LEU A 292 -5.52 -6.36 4.83
N ILE A 293 -4.28 -6.40 5.33
CA ILE A 293 -3.20 -7.18 4.72
C ILE A 293 -3.59 -8.66 4.68
N ILE A 294 -4.05 -9.23 5.80
CA ILE A 294 -4.46 -10.65 5.88
C ILE A 294 -5.56 -10.96 4.84
N LEU A 295 -6.55 -10.08 4.70
CA LEU A 295 -7.63 -10.26 3.73
C LEU A 295 -7.14 -10.11 2.29
N LEU A 296 -6.27 -9.15 1.99
CA LEU A 296 -5.70 -9.00 0.64
C LEU A 296 -4.82 -10.20 0.28
N GLN A 297 -4.01 -10.68 1.21
CA GLN A 297 -3.19 -11.88 1.04
C GLN A 297 -4.03 -13.12 0.71
N ARG A 298 -5.16 -13.30 1.41
CA ARG A 298 -6.08 -14.40 1.14
C ARG A 298 -6.68 -14.31 -0.27
N LEU A 299 -7.08 -13.13 -0.74
CA LEU A 299 -7.56 -12.92 -2.12
C LEU A 299 -6.47 -13.19 -3.17
N VAL A 300 -5.23 -12.77 -2.92
CA VAL A 300 -4.07 -13.06 -3.79
C VAL A 300 -3.87 -14.57 -3.92
N ARG A 301 -3.89 -15.29 -2.80
CA ARG A 301 -3.72 -16.75 -2.76
C ARG A 301 -4.85 -17.48 -3.50
N GLU A 302 -6.08 -17.04 -3.27
CA GLU A 302 -7.28 -17.60 -3.92
C GLU A 302 -7.43 -17.15 -5.37
N ARG A 303 -6.65 -16.15 -5.81
CA ARG A 303 -6.71 -15.52 -7.14
C ARG A 303 -8.12 -14.98 -7.46
N THR A 304 -8.81 -14.47 -6.45
CA THR A 304 -10.16 -13.91 -6.55
C THR A 304 -10.13 -12.39 -6.42
N ALA A 305 -11.22 -11.72 -6.83
CA ALA A 305 -11.38 -10.27 -6.73
C ALA A 305 -12.44 -9.84 -5.69
N LYS A 306 -13.05 -10.81 -4.99
CA LYS A 306 -14.08 -10.58 -3.98
C LYS A 306 -14.21 -11.80 -3.06
N TYR A 307 -14.75 -11.55 -1.87
CA TYR A 307 -15.27 -12.60 -1.00
C TYR A 307 -16.75 -12.85 -1.32
N GLU A 308 -17.15 -14.11 -1.27
CA GLU A 308 -18.55 -14.52 -1.42
C GLU A 308 -19.03 -15.12 -0.11
N PHE A 309 -20.19 -14.66 0.36
CA PHE A 309 -20.79 -15.09 1.63
C PHE A 309 -22.25 -15.48 1.39
N GLU A 310 -22.66 -16.60 1.98
CA GLU A 310 -24.03 -17.10 1.90
C GLU A 310 -24.67 -17.17 3.29
N LEU A 311 -25.94 -16.79 3.39
CA LEU A 311 -26.72 -16.92 4.62
C LEU A 311 -27.34 -18.32 4.68
N ILE A 312 -26.92 -19.13 5.63
CA ILE A 312 -27.50 -20.46 5.86
C ILE A 312 -28.56 -20.34 6.96
N VAL A 313 -29.83 -20.39 6.58
CA VAL A 313 -30.95 -20.52 7.53
C VAL A 313 -31.05 -21.98 7.92
N LYS A 314 -30.74 -22.32 9.17
CA LYS A 314 -31.00 -23.67 9.69
C LYS A 314 -32.49 -23.78 9.96
N GLU A 315 -33.17 -24.72 9.32
CA GLU A 315 -34.51 -25.12 9.74
C GLU A 315 -34.41 -25.65 11.17
N SER A 316 -35.00 -24.91 12.11
CA SER A 316 -35.22 -25.42 13.44
C SER A 316 -36.14 -26.62 13.29
N SER A 317 -35.61 -27.84 13.43
CA SER A 317 -36.44 -29.03 13.54
C SER A 317 -37.40 -28.81 14.70
N CYS A 318 -38.64 -28.46 14.37
CA CYS A 318 -39.72 -28.32 15.32
C CYS A 318 -39.98 -29.74 15.82
N THR A 319 -39.32 -30.12 16.91
CA THR A 319 -39.57 -31.38 17.59
C THR A 319 -41.03 -31.35 18.01
N GLN A 320 -41.88 -32.02 17.24
CA GLN A 320 -43.27 -32.24 17.62
C GLN A 320 -43.25 -33.02 18.92
N ALA A 321 -43.76 -32.40 19.98
CA ALA A 321 -43.91 -32.99 21.31
C ALA A 321 -45.06 -33.99 21.33
#